data_AF-A0A8S9RXW6-F1
#
_entry.id   AF-A0A8S9RXW6-F1
#
_cell.length_a   1.000
_cell.length_b   1.000
_cell.length_c   1.000
_cell.angle_alpha   90.00
_cell.angle_beta   90.00
_cell.angle_gamma   90.00
#
_symmetry.space_group_name_H-M   'P 1'
#
loop_
_entity.id
_entity.type
_entity.pdbx_description
1 polymer ?
#
loop_
_entity_poly.entity_id
_entity_poly.type
_entity_poly.pdbx_seq_one_letter_code
_entity_poly.pdbx_strand_id
1 'polypeptide(L)'
;MTNSIVLLLFFLTFLEHGLFFQRVSSLGINYGQVGDNLPPPNKVLQLLSSLNINKTRIYDTNPQVLTSFANSNIELFVTVENEMLPSLVDPQKALQWVTSRMKPYFPATKIGGIAVGNELYTDDDSSLIGYLVPAMTSIHAALVQTGLDKYIQVSTPSSLSVLQESYPPSAGCFRPQVAGVMNQLLSFLRSTKAPFWINAYPYFAYKDSPTKIPLDYVLFNPNPGMVDPYTKYHYDNMLYAQVDAVIFAMARLGFKDIEVGVSETGWPSKGDGDEIGATVANAAVYNKNLLKRQLHGEGTPLRPNMSLDVYLFALFNEDLKPGPTSERNYGLYQPDENMTYNVGLLSSSSTSSQSSTSTNSFMSITSSASTVCTNTGF
;
A
#
# COMPACT_ATOMS: atom_id res chain seq x y z
N MET A 1 -38.11 -28.67 30.25
CA MET A 1 -37.52 -27.31 30.31
C MET A 1 -35.99 -27.32 30.48
N THR A 2 -35.29 -28.38 30.10
CA THR A 2 -33.82 -28.50 30.26
C THR A 2 -33.07 -28.45 28.92
N ASN A 3 -33.71 -28.73 27.78
CA ASN A 3 -33.06 -28.70 26.46
C ASN A 3 -33.03 -27.30 25.81
N SER A 4 -33.87 -26.36 26.26
CA SER A 4 -33.91 -25.00 25.69
C SER A 4 -32.85 -24.06 26.28
N ILE A 5 -32.32 -24.36 27.47
CA ILE A 5 -31.31 -23.53 28.15
C ILE A 5 -29.90 -23.82 27.60
N VAL A 6 -29.63 -25.08 27.22
CA VAL A 6 -28.33 -25.47 26.63
C VAL A 6 -28.15 -24.88 25.23
N LEU A 7 -29.22 -24.75 24.45
CA LEU A 7 -29.17 -24.11 23.12
C LEU A 7 -28.92 -22.59 23.21
N LEU A 8 -29.43 -21.94 24.26
CA LEU A 8 -29.23 -20.50 24.47
C LEU A 8 -27.80 -20.18 24.92
N LEU A 9 -27.18 -21.06 25.71
CA LEU A 9 -25.77 -20.93 26.13
C LEU A 9 -24.78 -21.18 24.98
N PHE A 10 -25.13 -22.02 24.00
CA PHE A 10 -24.33 -22.17 22.78
C PHE A 10 -24.45 -20.98 21.83
N PHE A 11 -25.57 -20.25 21.83
CA PHE A 11 -25.71 -19.04 21.01
C PHE A 11 -25.03 -17.81 21.62
N LEU A 12 -24.85 -17.77 22.95
CA LEU A 12 -24.16 -16.67 23.64
C LEU A 12 -22.63 -16.77 23.57
N THR A 13 -22.04 -17.96 23.43
CA THR A 13 -20.58 -18.12 23.23
C THR A 13 -20.11 -17.86 21.79
N PHE A 14 -21.03 -17.87 20.82
CA PHE A 14 -20.75 -17.44 19.44
C PHE A 14 -20.92 -15.93 19.22
N LEU A 15 -21.51 -15.20 20.17
CA LEU A 15 -21.66 -13.75 20.08
C LEU A 15 -20.46 -12.96 20.63
N GLU A 16 -19.58 -13.60 21.40
CA GLU A 16 -18.36 -12.95 21.95
C GLU A 16 -17.13 -12.99 21.02
N HIS A 17 -17.24 -13.58 19.82
CA HIS A 17 -16.19 -13.47 18.79
C HIS A 17 -16.43 -12.33 17.78
N GLY A 18 -17.53 -11.59 17.94
CA GLY A 18 -17.87 -10.44 17.11
C GLY A 18 -17.50 -9.14 17.80
N LEU A 19 -16.21 -8.78 17.77
CA LEU A 19 -15.65 -7.41 17.83
C LEU A 19 -14.11 -7.48 17.88
N PHE A 20 -13.50 -8.32 17.02
CA PHE A 20 -12.11 -8.05 16.62
C PHE A 20 -12.16 -6.91 15.63
N PHE A 21 -11.62 -5.75 16.02
CA PHE A 21 -11.33 -4.66 15.09
C PHE A 21 -10.74 -5.26 13.81
N GLN A 22 -11.39 -4.98 12.69
CA GLN A 22 -11.00 -5.49 11.38
C GLN A 22 -9.51 -5.22 11.18
N ARG A 23 -8.74 -6.31 11.00
CA ARG A 23 -7.37 -6.25 10.48
C ARG A 23 -7.38 -5.40 9.23
N VAL A 24 -6.41 -4.51 9.11
CA VAL A 24 -6.11 -3.76 7.88
C VAL A 24 -5.70 -4.80 6.83
N SER A 25 -6.66 -5.31 6.06
CA SER A 25 -6.37 -6.26 4.98
C SER A 25 -5.89 -5.53 3.72
N SER A 26 -6.10 -4.22 3.62
CA SER A 26 -5.81 -3.41 2.42
C SER A 26 -4.51 -2.61 2.48
N LEU A 27 -3.74 -2.67 3.57
CA LEU A 27 -2.45 -1.96 3.67
C LEU A 27 -1.28 -2.95 3.73
N GLY A 28 -0.41 -2.85 2.74
CA GLY A 28 0.94 -3.38 2.77
C GLY A 28 1.98 -2.27 2.86
N ILE A 29 3.25 -2.66 2.95
CA ILE A 29 4.39 -1.75 2.85
C ILE A 29 5.47 -2.38 1.98
N ASN A 30 6.19 -1.56 1.22
CA ASN A 30 7.31 -2.01 0.41
C ASN A 30 8.54 -2.17 1.31
N TYR A 31 9.10 -3.38 1.33
CA TYR A 31 10.38 -3.69 1.96
C TYR A 31 11.48 -3.63 0.90
N GLY A 32 11.92 -2.40 0.62
CA GLY A 32 13.12 -2.14 -0.18
C GLY A 32 14.39 -2.60 0.52
N GLN A 33 15.36 -3.05 -0.25
CA GLN A 33 16.62 -3.63 0.22
C GLN A 33 17.86 -2.99 -0.41
N VAL A 34 17.72 -1.82 -1.04
CA VAL A 34 18.82 -1.09 -1.69
C VAL A 34 19.56 -0.23 -0.65
N GLY A 35 20.22 -0.90 0.29
CA GLY A 35 21.06 -0.27 1.32
C GLY A 35 22.00 -1.26 1.99
N ASP A 36 23.11 -0.79 2.56
CA ASP A 36 24.14 -1.63 3.20
C ASP A 36 24.06 -1.64 4.75
N ASN A 37 23.14 -0.88 5.31
CA ASN A 37 22.94 -0.67 6.75
C ASN A 37 21.57 -1.16 7.25
N LEU A 38 20.80 -1.84 6.42
CA LEU A 38 19.43 -2.27 6.73
C LEU A 38 19.39 -3.43 7.75
N PRO A 39 18.35 -3.51 8.59
CA PRO A 39 18.17 -4.63 9.52
C PRO A 39 18.06 -5.98 8.80
N PRO A 40 18.51 -7.08 9.43
CA PRO A 40 18.33 -8.41 8.87
C PRO A 40 16.83 -8.81 8.81
N PRO A 41 16.43 -9.72 7.91
CA PRO A 41 15.01 -9.99 7.66
C PRO A 41 14.18 -10.44 8.88
N ASN A 42 14.79 -11.09 9.87
CA ASN A 42 14.12 -11.48 11.12
C ASN A 42 13.73 -10.26 11.97
N LYS A 43 14.54 -9.20 11.98
CA LYS A 43 14.22 -7.92 12.62
C LYS A 43 13.10 -7.20 11.88
N VAL A 44 13.16 -7.21 10.55
CA VAL A 44 12.09 -6.65 9.70
C VAL A 44 10.76 -7.35 9.94
N LEU A 45 10.75 -8.68 10.04
CA LEU A 45 9.55 -9.44 10.41
C LEU A 45 8.97 -9.02 11.77
N GLN A 46 9.83 -8.84 12.79
CA GLN A 46 9.41 -8.37 14.12
C GLN A 46 8.80 -6.96 14.04
N LEU A 47 9.44 -6.07 13.29
CA LEU A 47 8.95 -4.70 13.10
C LEU A 47 7.58 -4.69 12.42
N LEU A 48 7.42 -5.34 11.28
CA LEU A 48 6.14 -5.42 10.56
C LEU A 48 5.03 -6.02 11.44
N SER A 49 5.36 -7.08 12.19
CA SER A 49 4.43 -7.71 13.13
C SER A 49 3.99 -6.74 14.23
N SER A 50 4.92 -5.93 14.77
CA SER A 50 4.61 -4.94 15.80
C SER A 50 3.69 -3.81 15.30
N LEU A 51 3.72 -3.54 13.99
CA LEU A 51 2.89 -2.53 13.32
C LEU A 51 1.54 -3.09 12.86
N ASN A 52 1.27 -4.37 13.12
CA ASN A 52 0.11 -5.10 12.59
C ASN A 52 -0.01 -5.07 11.06
N ILE A 53 1.12 -4.92 10.36
CA ILE A 53 1.19 -5.01 8.89
C ILE A 53 1.31 -6.48 8.50
N ASN A 54 0.40 -6.95 7.66
CA ASN A 54 0.31 -8.35 7.24
C ASN A 54 0.56 -8.55 5.73
N LYS A 55 0.96 -7.51 5.00
CA LYS A 55 1.33 -7.55 3.59
C LYS A 55 2.64 -6.78 3.42
N THR A 56 3.61 -7.36 2.73
CA THR A 56 4.81 -6.63 2.30
C THR A 56 5.23 -7.04 0.90
N ARG A 57 5.84 -6.11 0.17
CA ARG A 57 6.40 -6.37 -1.16
C ARG A 57 7.92 -6.32 -1.09
N ILE A 58 8.57 -7.28 -1.71
CA ILE A 58 10.02 -7.28 -1.97
C ILE A 58 10.29 -7.22 -3.46
N TYR A 59 11.43 -6.64 -3.83
CA TYR A 59 11.79 -6.34 -5.22
C TYR A 59 12.61 -7.45 -5.91
N ASP A 60 12.68 -8.62 -5.27
CA ASP A 60 13.38 -9.80 -5.76
C ASP A 60 12.72 -11.09 -5.21
N THR A 61 13.48 -12.19 -5.22
CA THR A 61 13.14 -13.45 -4.54
C THR A 61 14.16 -13.83 -3.46
N ASN A 62 14.53 -12.89 -2.60
CA ASN A 62 15.58 -13.06 -1.60
C ASN A 62 15.31 -14.27 -0.68
N PRO A 63 16.16 -15.32 -0.71
CA PRO A 63 15.92 -16.55 0.04
C PRO A 63 15.99 -16.34 1.56
N GLN A 64 16.74 -15.35 2.04
CA GLN A 64 16.82 -15.03 3.48
C GLN A 64 15.53 -14.41 3.99
N VAL A 65 14.90 -13.53 3.20
CA VAL A 65 13.58 -12.96 3.51
C VAL A 65 12.52 -14.06 3.47
N LEU A 66 12.46 -14.83 2.37
CA LEU A 66 11.50 -15.91 2.22
C LEU A 66 11.60 -16.93 3.35
N THR A 67 12.82 -17.29 3.79
CA THR A 67 13.03 -18.20 4.93
C THR A 67 12.61 -17.58 6.26
N SER A 68 12.97 -16.31 6.49
CA SER A 68 12.70 -15.65 7.77
C SER A 68 11.21 -15.41 8.01
N PHE A 69 10.43 -15.24 6.93
CA PHE A 69 8.98 -15.00 6.98
C PHE A 69 8.16 -16.29 7.06
N ALA A 70 8.81 -17.47 7.12
CA ALA A 70 8.15 -18.75 7.29
C ALA A 70 7.34 -18.80 8.59
N ASN A 71 6.13 -19.35 8.50
CA ASN A 71 5.11 -19.47 9.55
C ASN A 71 4.67 -18.13 10.15
N SER A 72 4.95 -17.01 9.47
CA SER A 72 4.39 -15.71 9.83
C SER A 72 3.00 -15.49 9.23
N ASN A 73 2.28 -14.48 9.72
CA ASN A 73 1.01 -14.05 9.14
C ASN A 73 1.18 -13.00 8.02
N ILE A 74 2.42 -12.72 7.61
CA ILE A 74 2.71 -11.70 6.61
C ILE A 74 2.74 -12.33 5.22
N GLU A 75 1.91 -11.81 4.33
CA GLU A 75 1.86 -12.14 2.92
C GLU A 75 2.94 -11.37 2.14
N LEU A 76 3.71 -12.09 1.33
CA LEU A 76 4.75 -11.55 0.47
C LEU A 76 4.24 -11.40 -0.97
N PHE A 77 4.42 -10.22 -1.51
CA PHE A 77 4.39 -9.97 -2.95
C PHE A 77 5.84 -9.89 -3.44
N VAL A 78 6.31 -10.91 -4.16
CA VAL A 78 7.70 -10.97 -4.63
C VAL A 78 7.81 -10.38 -6.03
N THR A 79 8.99 -9.99 -6.47
CA THR A 79 9.19 -9.40 -7.80
C THR A 79 10.16 -10.23 -8.63
N VAL A 80 9.86 -10.41 -9.91
CA VAL A 80 10.79 -10.89 -10.93
C VAL A 80 11.52 -9.68 -11.47
N GLU A 81 12.84 -9.72 -11.45
CA GLU A 81 13.70 -8.66 -11.95
C GLU A 81 13.52 -8.46 -13.48
N ASN A 82 13.59 -7.21 -13.94
CA ASN A 82 13.29 -6.83 -15.33
C ASN A 82 14.13 -7.63 -16.34
N GLU A 83 15.39 -7.90 -16.00
CA GLU A 83 16.38 -8.60 -16.84
C GLU A 83 16.07 -10.10 -17.01
N MET A 84 15.22 -10.67 -16.15
CA MET A 84 14.85 -12.09 -16.24
C MET A 84 13.76 -12.36 -17.28
N LEU A 85 12.98 -11.34 -17.67
CA LEU A 85 11.83 -11.49 -18.56
C LEU A 85 12.13 -12.23 -19.87
N PRO A 86 13.21 -11.91 -20.62
CA PRO A 86 13.53 -12.61 -21.87
C PRO A 86 13.77 -14.11 -21.67
N SER A 87 14.26 -14.52 -20.50
CA SER A 87 14.48 -15.93 -20.17
C SER A 87 13.18 -16.64 -19.79
N LEU A 88 12.28 -15.93 -19.10
CA LEU A 88 11.06 -16.49 -18.53
C LEU A 88 9.91 -16.62 -19.53
N VAL A 89 10.08 -16.15 -20.77
CA VAL A 89 9.14 -16.49 -21.85
C VAL A 89 9.16 -17.99 -22.19
N ASP A 90 10.29 -18.67 -21.94
CA ASP A 90 10.43 -20.12 -22.11
C ASP A 90 9.71 -20.87 -20.97
N PRO A 91 8.68 -21.68 -21.27
CA PRO A 91 7.92 -22.40 -20.24
C PRO A 91 8.77 -23.32 -19.35
N GLN A 92 9.84 -23.93 -19.88
CA GLN A 92 10.70 -24.80 -19.07
C GLN A 92 11.52 -23.98 -18.07
N LYS A 93 12.03 -22.83 -18.50
CA LYS A 93 12.77 -21.91 -17.62
C LYS A 93 11.84 -21.27 -16.58
N ALA A 94 10.61 -20.91 -16.96
CA ALA A 94 9.61 -20.42 -16.02
C ALA A 94 9.25 -21.49 -14.97
N LEU A 95 9.08 -22.76 -15.38
CA LEU A 95 8.86 -23.87 -14.46
C LEU A 95 10.03 -24.09 -13.51
N GLN A 96 11.27 -24.03 -14.03
CA GLN A 96 12.47 -24.10 -13.21
C GLN A 96 12.54 -22.94 -12.21
N TRP A 97 12.20 -21.72 -12.65
CA TRP A 97 12.16 -20.54 -11.79
C TRP A 97 11.14 -20.70 -10.66
N VAL A 98 9.89 -21.08 -10.95
CA VAL A 98 8.86 -21.32 -9.91
C VAL A 98 9.30 -22.44 -8.95
N THR A 99 9.83 -23.53 -9.49
CA THR A 99 10.24 -24.71 -8.70
C THR A 99 11.44 -24.41 -7.79
N SER A 100 12.35 -23.53 -8.21
CA SER A 100 13.56 -23.20 -7.44
C SER A 100 13.38 -21.99 -6.52
N ARG A 101 12.57 -21.00 -6.92
CA ARG A 101 12.42 -19.74 -6.19
C ARG A 101 11.20 -19.70 -5.29
N MET A 102 10.09 -20.36 -5.66
CA MET A 102 8.83 -20.27 -4.91
C MET A 102 8.55 -21.55 -4.11
N LYS A 103 8.56 -22.69 -4.79
CA LYS A 103 8.15 -23.99 -4.21
C LYS A 103 8.86 -24.37 -2.91
N PRO A 104 10.17 -24.11 -2.69
CA PRO A 104 10.84 -24.50 -1.45
C PRO A 104 10.29 -23.80 -0.19
N TYR A 105 9.61 -22.68 -0.35
CA TYR A 105 9.09 -21.88 0.77
C TYR A 105 7.61 -22.16 1.05
N PHE A 106 6.90 -22.83 0.15
CA PHE A 106 5.48 -23.13 0.32
C PHE A 106 5.24 -24.44 1.09
N PRO A 107 4.28 -24.50 2.04
CA PRO A 107 3.33 -23.47 2.45
C PRO A 107 3.80 -22.62 3.65
N ALA A 108 5.02 -22.81 4.14
CA ALA A 108 5.49 -22.16 5.35
C ALA A 108 5.49 -20.63 5.20
N THR A 109 5.97 -20.11 4.07
CA THR A 109 5.96 -18.68 3.75
C THR A 109 4.76 -18.36 2.88
N LYS A 110 3.96 -17.38 3.31
CA LYS A 110 2.78 -16.95 2.58
C LYS A 110 3.17 -16.03 1.42
N ILE A 111 3.40 -16.60 0.24
CA ILE A 111 3.58 -15.82 -0.99
C ILE A 111 2.19 -15.65 -1.62
N GLY A 112 1.70 -14.40 -1.72
CA GLY A 112 0.38 -14.08 -2.26
C GLY A 112 0.40 -13.62 -3.71
N GLY A 113 1.55 -13.12 -4.18
CA GLY A 113 1.68 -12.67 -5.56
C GLY A 113 3.11 -12.66 -6.08
N ILE A 114 3.22 -12.58 -7.41
CA ILE A 114 4.44 -12.33 -8.16
C ILE A 114 4.23 -11.11 -9.08
N ALA A 115 4.99 -10.05 -8.84
CA ALA A 115 5.12 -8.89 -9.70
C ALA A 115 6.14 -9.22 -10.79
N VAL A 116 5.70 -9.36 -12.04
CA VAL A 116 6.60 -9.64 -13.16
C VAL A 116 7.14 -8.33 -13.69
N GLY A 117 8.39 -8.02 -13.32
CA GLY A 117 9.02 -6.72 -13.55
C GLY A 117 8.47 -5.61 -12.66
N ASN A 118 9.02 -4.42 -12.86
CA ASN A 118 8.58 -3.17 -12.23
C ASN A 118 8.68 -2.02 -13.23
N GLU A 119 7.57 -1.31 -13.46
CA GLU A 119 7.51 -0.11 -14.31
C GLU A 119 8.04 -0.25 -15.76
N LEU A 120 7.93 -1.45 -16.35
CA LEU A 120 8.48 -1.77 -17.68
C LEU A 120 8.04 -0.85 -18.82
N TYR A 121 6.85 -0.24 -18.73
CA TYR A 121 6.35 0.68 -19.76
C TYR A 121 7.08 2.04 -19.78
N THR A 122 7.84 2.32 -18.73
CA THR A 122 8.60 3.55 -18.52
C THR A 122 10.07 3.29 -18.23
N ASP A 123 10.49 2.03 -18.35
CA ASP A 123 11.88 1.62 -18.30
C ASP A 123 12.65 2.17 -19.52
N ASP A 124 13.94 2.43 -19.35
CA ASP A 124 14.82 2.90 -20.42
C ASP A 124 14.93 1.86 -21.54
N ASP A 125 14.83 0.56 -21.22
CA ASP A 125 14.80 -0.53 -22.19
C ASP A 125 13.36 -0.93 -22.56
N SER A 126 12.79 -0.15 -23.49
CA SER A 126 11.48 -0.45 -24.09
C SER A 126 11.39 -1.81 -24.79
N SER A 127 12.51 -2.50 -25.06
CA SER A 127 12.50 -3.84 -25.66
C SER A 127 11.90 -4.89 -24.71
N LEU A 128 11.95 -4.65 -23.39
CA LEU A 128 11.45 -5.58 -22.38
C LEU A 128 9.93 -5.71 -22.38
N ILE A 129 9.22 -4.68 -22.85
CA ILE A 129 7.75 -4.65 -22.92
C ILE A 129 7.21 -5.84 -23.72
N GLY A 130 7.91 -6.25 -24.78
CA GLY A 130 7.51 -7.39 -25.62
C GLY A 130 7.56 -8.75 -24.91
N TYR A 131 8.37 -8.88 -23.85
CA TYR A 131 8.52 -10.12 -23.10
C TYR A 131 7.57 -10.24 -21.91
N LEU A 132 6.94 -9.13 -21.48
CA LEU A 132 6.14 -9.05 -20.26
C LEU A 132 4.99 -10.08 -20.22
N VAL A 133 4.02 -9.96 -21.12
CA VAL A 133 2.84 -10.86 -21.12
C VAL A 133 3.22 -12.32 -21.41
N PRO A 134 4.15 -12.63 -22.34
CA PRO A 134 4.66 -13.99 -22.50
C PRO A 134 5.30 -14.56 -21.23
N ALA A 135 6.14 -13.80 -20.53
CA ALA A 135 6.75 -14.25 -19.27
C ALA A 135 5.71 -14.47 -18.18
N MET A 136 4.74 -13.56 -18.02
CA MET A 136 3.62 -13.72 -17.09
C MET A 136 2.81 -14.99 -17.38
N THR A 137 2.56 -15.28 -18.66
CA THR A 137 1.84 -16.47 -19.11
C THR A 137 2.61 -17.75 -18.76
N SER A 138 3.92 -17.79 -19.04
CA SER A 138 4.78 -18.92 -18.73
C SER A 138 4.93 -19.15 -17.21
N ILE A 139 5.05 -18.08 -16.41
CA ILE A 139 5.07 -18.16 -14.93
C ILE A 139 3.73 -18.69 -14.40
N HIS A 140 2.61 -18.16 -14.87
CA HIS A 140 1.29 -18.64 -14.43
C HIS A 140 1.08 -20.13 -14.80
N ALA A 141 1.47 -20.54 -16.01
CA ALA A 141 1.41 -21.94 -16.40
C ALA A 141 2.27 -22.85 -15.49
N ALA A 142 3.44 -22.38 -15.06
CA ALA A 142 4.28 -23.08 -14.10
C ALA A 142 3.64 -23.16 -12.70
N LEU A 143 2.95 -22.10 -12.25
CA LEU A 143 2.17 -22.13 -11.01
C LEU A 143 1.04 -23.16 -11.09
N VAL A 144 0.31 -23.22 -12.21
CA VAL A 144 -0.74 -24.23 -12.44
C VAL A 144 -0.16 -25.64 -12.38
N GLN A 145 0.96 -25.89 -13.07
CA GLN A 145 1.64 -27.20 -13.05
C GLN A 145 2.11 -27.62 -11.66
N THR A 146 2.45 -26.67 -10.80
CA THR A 146 2.90 -26.92 -9.43
C THR A 146 1.78 -26.85 -8.39
N GLY A 147 0.55 -26.54 -8.81
CA GLY A 147 -0.62 -26.40 -7.93
C GLY A 147 -0.61 -25.15 -7.05
N LEU A 148 0.18 -24.14 -7.41
CA LEU A 148 0.36 -22.89 -6.67
C LEU A 148 -0.50 -21.73 -7.19
N ASP A 149 -1.13 -21.88 -8.37
CA ASP A 149 -1.97 -20.87 -9.02
C ASP A 149 -3.15 -20.38 -8.17
N LYS A 150 -3.62 -21.24 -7.26
CA LYS A 150 -4.73 -20.92 -6.33
C LYS A 150 -4.31 -20.01 -5.17
N TYR A 151 -3.00 -19.86 -4.95
CA TYR A 151 -2.45 -19.12 -3.82
C TYR A 151 -1.64 -17.90 -4.27
N ILE A 152 -1.05 -17.94 -5.46
CA ILE A 152 -0.13 -16.93 -5.96
C ILE A 152 -0.70 -16.29 -7.21
N GLN A 153 -1.06 -15.01 -7.13
CA GLN A 153 -1.47 -14.21 -8.29
C GLN A 153 -0.26 -13.72 -9.08
N VAL A 154 -0.40 -13.56 -10.40
CA VAL A 154 0.64 -13.01 -11.27
C VAL A 154 0.14 -11.69 -11.84
N SER A 155 0.88 -10.61 -11.63
CA SER A 155 0.56 -9.29 -12.17
C SER A 155 1.85 -8.49 -12.42
N THR A 156 1.74 -7.21 -12.76
CA THR A 156 2.89 -6.33 -13.01
C THR A 156 2.57 -4.90 -12.54
N PRO A 157 3.39 -4.32 -11.66
CA PRO A 157 3.33 -2.91 -11.28
C PRO A 157 3.64 -1.98 -12.46
N SER A 158 2.74 -1.05 -12.73
CA SER A 158 2.90 -0.05 -13.79
C SER A 158 2.99 1.36 -13.21
N SER A 159 3.92 2.18 -13.70
CA SER A 159 3.93 3.62 -13.43
C SER A 159 2.63 4.27 -13.96
N LEU A 160 2.13 5.31 -13.29
CA LEU A 160 1.01 6.12 -13.82
C LEU A 160 1.29 6.74 -15.20
N SER A 161 2.56 6.84 -15.59
CA SER A 161 2.99 7.28 -16.91
C SER A 161 2.54 6.36 -18.06
N VAL A 162 1.89 5.21 -17.79
CA VAL A 162 1.15 4.47 -18.83
C VAL A 162 -0.06 5.23 -19.36
N LEU A 163 -0.55 6.25 -18.64
CA LEU A 163 -1.66 7.10 -19.05
C LEU A 163 -1.19 8.23 -19.98
N GLN A 164 -2.03 8.54 -20.96
CA GLN A 164 -1.93 9.74 -21.80
C GLN A 164 -2.69 10.90 -21.15
N GLU A 165 -3.92 10.63 -20.73
CA GLU A 165 -4.79 11.56 -20.03
C GLU A 165 -5.15 10.97 -18.66
N SER A 166 -5.19 11.83 -17.64
CA SER A 166 -5.61 11.47 -16.28
C SER A 166 -6.46 12.55 -15.61
N TYR A 167 -6.68 13.69 -16.28
CA TYR A 167 -7.50 14.80 -15.77
C TYR A 167 -8.52 15.29 -16.82
N PRO A 168 -9.82 15.37 -16.48
CA PRO A 168 -10.42 14.80 -15.27
C PRO A 168 -10.30 13.27 -15.25
N PRO A 169 -10.48 12.58 -14.11
CA PRO A 169 -10.31 11.12 -14.04
C PRO A 169 -11.10 10.34 -15.10
N SER A 170 -12.32 10.76 -15.42
CA SER A 170 -13.14 10.14 -16.49
C SER A 170 -12.55 10.23 -17.90
N ALA A 171 -11.63 11.17 -18.15
CA ALA A 171 -10.88 11.25 -19.39
C ALA A 171 -9.75 10.21 -19.49
N GLY A 172 -9.44 9.52 -18.38
CA GLY A 172 -8.42 8.48 -18.25
C GLY A 172 -8.30 7.59 -19.48
N CYS A 173 -7.12 7.55 -20.09
CA CYS A 173 -6.82 6.68 -21.23
C CYS A 173 -5.33 6.31 -21.26
N PHE A 174 -5.03 5.09 -21.73
CA PHE A 174 -3.64 4.66 -21.90
C PHE A 174 -2.99 5.34 -23.10
N ARG A 175 -1.66 5.50 -23.05
CA ARG A 175 -0.87 5.99 -24.18
C ARG A 175 -1.05 5.08 -25.40
N PRO A 176 -1.26 5.63 -26.61
CA PRO A 176 -1.42 4.82 -27.81
C PRO A 176 -0.28 3.82 -28.04
N GLN A 177 0.95 4.19 -27.66
CA GLN A 177 2.15 3.37 -27.82
C GLN A 177 2.11 2.09 -26.97
N VAL A 178 1.45 2.10 -25.81
CA VAL A 178 1.35 0.94 -24.92
C VAL A 178 0.00 0.22 -25.01
N ALA A 179 -1.01 0.83 -25.65
CA ALA A 179 -2.38 0.32 -25.68
C ALA A 179 -2.49 -1.12 -26.22
N GLY A 180 -1.68 -1.50 -27.21
CA GLY A 180 -1.66 -2.85 -27.76
C GLY A 180 -1.23 -3.91 -26.74
N VAL A 181 -0.09 -3.68 -26.06
CA VAL A 181 0.43 -4.58 -25.02
C VAL A 181 -0.45 -4.52 -23.77
N MET A 182 -0.98 -3.34 -23.44
CA MET A 182 -1.94 -3.16 -22.35
C MET A 182 -3.19 -4.02 -22.54
N ASN A 183 -3.73 -4.11 -23.76
CA ASN A 183 -4.86 -5.00 -24.04
C ASN A 183 -4.54 -6.48 -23.77
N GLN A 184 -3.32 -6.92 -24.08
CA GLN A 184 -2.87 -8.29 -23.80
C GLN A 184 -2.72 -8.52 -22.30
N LEU A 185 -2.12 -7.55 -21.58
CA LEU A 185 -1.98 -7.58 -20.13
C LEU A 185 -3.36 -7.65 -19.45
N LEU A 186 -4.28 -6.76 -19.79
CA LEU A 186 -5.63 -6.73 -19.21
C LEU A 186 -6.41 -8.03 -19.52
N SER A 187 -6.23 -8.60 -20.71
CA SER A 187 -6.81 -9.91 -21.05
C SER A 187 -6.28 -11.03 -20.16
N PHE A 188 -4.97 -11.04 -19.90
CA PHE A 188 -4.33 -11.99 -18.99
C PHE A 188 -4.80 -11.80 -17.54
N LEU A 189 -4.84 -10.56 -17.05
CA LEU A 189 -5.27 -10.26 -15.69
C LEU A 189 -6.73 -10.66 -15.46
N ARG A 190 -7.62 -10.38 -16.42
CA ARG A 190 -9.02 -10.84 -16.36
C ARG A 190 -9.13 -12.35 -16.32
N SER A 191 -8.39 -13.09 -17.16
CA SER A 191 -8.50 -14.55 -17.23
C SER A 191 -7.96 -15.25 -15.99
N THR A 192 -6.97 -14.64 -15.33
CA THR A 192 -6.35 -15.14 -14.09
C THR A 192 -6.93 -14.52 -12.81
N LYS A 193 -7.87 -13.58 -12.93
CA LYS A 193 -8.47 -12.82 -11.83
C LYS A 193 -7.42 -12.11 -10.96
N ALA A 194 -6.36 -11.61 -11.60
CA ALA A 194 -5.33 -10.83 -10.94
C ALA A 194 -5.66 -9.31 -11.04
N PRO A 195 -5.32 -8.52 -10.02
CA PRO A 195 -5.51 -7.07 -10.06
C PRO A 195 -4.50 -6.39 -10.99
N PHE A 196 -4.83 -5.20 -11.46
CA PHE A 196 -3.90 -4.27 -12.10
C PHE A 196 -3.22 -3.41 -11.04
N TRP A 197 -1.89 -3.49 -10.95
CA TRP A 197 -1.12 -2.74 -9.95
C TRP A 197 -0.53 -1.48 -10.54
N ILE A 198 -0.70 -0.37 -9.82
CA ILE A 198 -0.11 0.92 -10.20
C ILE A 198 0.77 1.51 -9.12
N ASN A 199 1.90 2.06 -9.54
CA ASN A 199 2.75 2.93 -8.74
C ASN A 199 2.22 4.36 -8.92
N ALA A 200 1.61 4.92 -7.87
CA ALA A 200 0.96 6.23 -7.91
C ALA A 200 1.47 7.15 -6.82
N TYR A 201 2.08 8.26 -7.24
CA TYR A 201 2.69 9.22 -6.36
C TYR A 201 2.13 10.62 -6.64
N PRO A 202 1.14 11.09 -5.85
CA PRO A 202 0.71 12.49 -5.84
C PRO A 202 1.87 13.49 -5.66
N TYR A 203 2.92 13.06 -4.96
CA TYR A 203 4.16 13.82 -4.79
C TYR A 203 4.74 14.33 -6.11
N PHE A 204 4.90 13.48 -7.13
CA PHE A 204 5.53 13.88 -8.39
C PHE A 204 4.71 14.95 -9.12
N ALA A 205 3.39 14.82 -9.13
CA ALA A 205 2.52 15.84 -9.72
C ALA A 205 2.68 17.19 -9.00
N TYR A 206 2.72 17.18 -7.66
CA TYR A 206 2.94 18.39 -6.88
C TYR A 206 4.33 18.99 -7.10
N LYS A 207 5.38 18.17 -7.09
CA LYS A 207 6.76 18.58 -7.36
C LYS A 207 6.87 19.31 -8.71
N ASP A 208 6.22 18.79 -9.75
CA ASP A 208 6.28 19.34 -11.10
C ASP A 208 5.41 20.59 -11.30
N SER A 209 4.41 20.83 -10.44
CA SER A 209 3.47 21.96 -10.58
C SER A 209 2.93 22.49 -9.23
N PRO A 210 3.82 22.93 -8.31
CA PRO A 210 3.43 23.26 -6.93
C PRO A 210 2.56 24.52 -6.83
N THR A 211 2.55 25.36 -7.87
CA THR A 211 1.71 26.57 -7.94
C THR A 211 0.32 26.30 -8.53
N LYS A 212 0.11 25.15 -9.17
CA LYS A 212 -1.17 24.77 -9.81
C LYS A 212 -1.88 23.66 -9.05
N ILE A 213 -1.13 22.79 -8.37
CA ILE A 213 -1.65 21.66 -7.63
C ILE A 213 -1.65 22.02 -6.14
N PRO A 214 -2.83 22.15 -5.50
CA PRO A 214 -2.90 22.47 -4.08
C PRO A 214 -2.24 21.40 -3.23
N LEU A 215 -1.37 21.80 -2.29
CA LEU A 215 -0.68 20.88 -1.39
C LEU A 215 -1.69 20.04 -0.57
N ASP A 216 -2.76 20.66 -0.09
CA ASP A 216 -3.77 19.95 0.71
C ASP A 216 -4.47 18.83 -0.06
N TYR A 217 -4.64 18.98 -1.38
CA TYR A 217 -5.26 17.97 -2.24
C TYR A 217 -4.37 16.73 -2.43
N VAL A 218 -3.05 16.91 -2.48
CA VAL A 218 -2.11 15.79 -2.61
C VAL A 218 -1.70 15.18 -1.28
N LEU A 219 -1.94 15.87 -0.16
CA LEU A 219 -1.68 15.40 1.20
C LEU A 219 -2.89 14.77 1.91
N PHE A 220 -4.04 14.64 1.23
CA PHE A 220 -5.33 14.21 1.81
C PHE A 220 -5.84 15.11 2.95
N ASN A 221 -5.37 16.35 3.04
CA ASN A 221 -5.87 17.32 4.02
C ASN A 221 -7.28 17.80 3.61
N PRO A 222 -8.07 18.38 4.53
CA PRO A 222 -9.33 19.02 4.18
C PRO A 222 -9.14 20.09 3.10
N ASN A 223 -9.81 19.93 1.97
CA ASN A 223 -9.71 20.82 0.81
C ASN A 223 -11.01 20.74 0.00
N PRO A 224 -11.29 21.70 -0.92
CA PRO A 224 -12.50 21.65 -1.73
C PRO A 224 -12.55 20.47 -2.72
N GLY A 225 -11.43 19.81 -2.98
CA GLY A 225 -11.30 18.74 -3.95
C GLY A 225 -11.51 19.21 -5.38
N MET A 226 -11.77 18.25 -6.27
CA MET A 226 -12.23 18.49 -7.64
C MET A 226 -13.48 17.65 -7.91
N VAL A 227 -14.37 18.17 -8.75
CA VAL A 227 -15.55 17.43 -9.23
C VAL A 227 -15.32 17.09 -10.69
N ASP A 228 -15.38 15.81 -11.02
CA ASP A 228 -15.27 15.37 -12.40
C ASP A 228 -16.45 15.94 -13.20
N PRO A 229 -16.21 16.72 -14.27
CA PRO A 229 -17.27 17.44 -14.98
C PRO A 229 -18.25 16.51 -15.70
N TYR A 230 -17.87 15.26 -15.98
CA TYR A 230 -18.69 14.30 -16.72
C TYR A 230 -19.38 13.31 -15.78
N THR A 231 -18.67 12.73 -14.82
CA THR A 231 -19.20 11.68 -13.93
C THR A 231 -19.79 12.24 -12.63
N LYS A 232 -19.45 13.48 -12.29
CA LYS A 232 -19.83 14.16 -11.04
C LYS A 232 -19.26 13.54 -9.77
N TYR A 233 -18.32 12.59 -9.89
CA TYR A 233 -17.56 12.12 -8.74
C TYR A 233 -16.73 13.26 -8.16
N HIS A 234 -16.81 13.42 -6.84
CA HIS A 234 -15.98 14.34 -6.09
C HIS A 234 -14.75 13.59 -5.59
N TYR A 235 -13.57 14.13 -5.91
CA TYR A 235 -12.29 13.64 -5.45
C TYR A 235 -11.72 14.68 -4.50
N ASP A 236 -11.64 14.32 -3.23
CA ASP A 236 -11.02 15.14 -2.20
C ASP A 236 -9.51 14.91 -2.09
N ASN A 237 -8.96 13.96 -2.85
CA ASN A 237 -7.52 13.68 -2.90
C ASN A 237 -7.08 13.17 -4.27
N MET A 238 -5.81 13.41 -4.59
CA MET A 238 -5.25 13.04 -5.90
C MET A 238 -5.04 11.54 -6.09
N LEU A 239 -4.68 10.78 -5.06
CA LEU A 239 -4.40 9.35 -5.21
C LEU A 239 -5.63 8.61 -5.75
N TYR A 240 -6.81 8.90 -5.20
CA TYR A 240 -8.06 8.27 -5.66
C TYR A 240 -8.47 8.73 -7.04
N ALA A 241 -8.20 9.99 -7.39
CA ALA A 241 -8.38 10.50 -8.75
C ALA A 241 -7.48 9.76 -9.76
N GLN A 242 -6.22 9.49 -9.40
CA GLN A 242 -5.28 8.74 -10.22
C GLN A 242 -5.70 7.28 -10.39
N VAL A 243 -6.12 6.61 -9.32
CA VAL A 243 -6.65 5.23 -9.38
C VAL A 243 -7.88 5.15 -10.29
N ASP A 244 -8.82 6.07 -10.14
CA ASP A 244 -10.03 6.08 -10.98
C ASP A 244 -9.72 6.41 -12.44
N ALA A 245 -8.73 7.27 -12.72
CA ALA A 245 -8.26 7.50 -14.09
C ALA A 245 -7.78 6.21 -14.77
N VAL A 246 -7.08 5.34 -14.03
CA VAL A 246 -6.68 4.01 -14.52
C VAL A 246 -7.90 3.12 -14.74
N ILE A 247 -8.88 3.11 -13.83
CA ILE A 247 -10.12 2.34 -13.99
C ILE A 247 -10.88 2.78 -15.24
N PHE A 248 -10.99 4.09 -15.49
CA PHE A 248 -11.59 4.62 -16.72
C PHE A 248 -10.80 4.24 -17.97
N ALA A 249 -9.47 4.28 -17.92
CA ALA A 249 -8.61 3.86 -19.02
C ALA A 249 -8.82 2.37 -19.40
N MET A 250 -8.88 1.49 -18.40
CA MET A 250 -9.21 0.07 -18.62
C MET A 250 -10.63 -0.11 -19.16
N ALA A 251 -11.61 0.62 -18.62
CA ALA A 251 -12.99 0.55 -19.08
C ALA A 251 -13.14 0.94 -20.55
N ARG A 252 -12.34 1.90 -21.05
CA ARG A 252 -12.30 2.28 -22.49
C ARG A 252 -11.78 1.16 -23.39
N LEU A 253 -10.90 0.30 -22.87
CA LEU A 253 -10.45 -0.92 -23.55
C LEU A 253 -11.41 -2.10 -23.36
N GLY A 254 -12.55 -1.90 -22.67
CA GLY A 254 -13.55 -2.93 -22.43
C GLY A 254 -13.31 -3.75 -21.15
N PHE A 255 -12.40 -3.32 -20.26
CA PHE A 255 -12.05 -3.98 -19.01
C PHE A 255 -12.58 -3.23 -17.79
N LYS A 256 -13.78 -3.59 -17.33
CA LYS A 256 -14.47 -2.91 -16.21
C LYS A 256 -14.40 -3.69 -14.89
N ASP A 257 -14.10 -4.97 -14.99
CA ASP A 257 -14.15 -6.01 -13.96
C ASP A 257 -12.79 -6.29 -13.31
N ILE A 258 -11.71 -5.69 -13.82
CA ILE A 258 -10.37 -5.82 -13.22
C ILE A 258 -10.26 -4.88 -12.02
N GLU A 259 -9.84 -5.43 -10.89
CA GLU A 259 -9.52 -4.67 -9.68
C GLU A 259 -8.24 -3.84 -9.89
N VAL A 260 -8.17 -2.67 -9.27
CA VAL A 260 -6.96 -1.83 -9.29
C VAL A 260 -6.46 -1.71 -7.86
N GLY A 261 -5.17 -1.98 -7.67
CA GLY A 261 -4.47 -1.75 -6.42
C GLY A 261 -3.26 -0.84 -6.63
N VAL A 262 -2.79 -0.23 -5.56
CA VAL A 262 -1.60 0.64 -5.56
C VAL A 262 -0.42 -0.18 -5.05
N SER A 263 0.52 -0.52 -5.92
CA SER A 263 1.73 -1.28 -5.54
C SER A 263 2.79 -0.40 -4.89
N GLU A 264 2.76 0.90 -5.14
CA GLU A 264 3.61 1.86 -4.49
C GLU A 264 2.96 3.24 -4.40
N THR A 265 3.06 3.85 -3.23
CA THR A 265 2.77 5.26 -3.03
C THR A 265 3.46 5.77 -1.77
N GLY A 266 3.95 6.99 -1.79
CA GLY A 266 4.69 7.54 -0.66
C GLY A 266 5.02 9.01 -0.87
N TRP A 267 5.74 9.56 0.10
CA TRP A 267 6.19 10.95 0.06
C TRP A 267 7.57 11.07 0.72
N PRO A 268 8.58 11.65 0.04
CA PRO A 268 9.93 11.71 0.57
C PRO A 268 10.06 12.78 1.66
N SER A 269 10.78 12.46 2.74
CA SER A 269 11.01 13.39 3.85
C SER A 269 12.12 14.41 3.61
N LYS A 270 12.88 14.25 2.54
CA LYS A 270 13.99 15.12 2.16
C LYS A 270 14.24 14.96 0.66
N GLY A 271 14.54 16.05 -0.03
CA GLY A 271 14.91 16.03 -1.44
C GLY A 271 15.95 17.10 -1.75
N ASP A 272 16.34 17.19 -3.02
CA ASP A 272 17.17 18.25 -3.58
C ASP A 272 16.40 19.59 -3.64
N GLY A 273 17.08 20.67 -4.00
CA GLY A 273 16.48 22.03 -3.97
C GLY A 273 15.29 22.23 -4.91
N ASP A 274 15.21 21.46 -5.98
CA ASP A 274 14.12 21.43 -6.97
C ASP A 274 13.05 20.37 -6.67
N GLU A 275 13.22 19.57 -5.62
CA GLU A 275 12.28 18.56 -5.15
C GLU A 275 11.23 19.15 -4.20
N ILE A 276 10.50 20.14 -4.71
CA ILE A 276 9.54 20.93 -3.94
C ILE A 276 8.51 20.02 -3.25
N GLY A 277 8.39 20.20 -1.94
CA GLY A 277 7.46 19.45 -1.10
C GLY A 277 8.09 18.27 -0.36
N ALA A 278 9.31 17.85 -0.71
CA ALA A 278 10.04 16.78 0.00
C ALA A 278 10.52 17.23 1.39
N THR A 279 9.64 17.11 2.39
CA THR A 279 9.91 17.52 3.76
C THR A 279 9.36 16.51 4.75
N VAL A 280 9.99 16.40 5.92
CA VAL A 280 9.54 15.53 7.02
C VAL A 280 8.07 15.80 7.38
N ALA A 281 7.66 17.08 7.40
CA ALA A 281 6.29 17.47 7.73
C ALA A 281 5.27 16.93 6.69
N ASN A 282 5.54 17.13 5.40
CA ASN A 282 4.65 16.65 4.34
C ASN A 282 4.62 15.11 4.26
N ALA A 283 5.78 14.47 4.42
CA ALA A 283 5.88 13.01 4.44
C ALA A 283 5.06 12.40 5.59
N ALA A 284 5.17 12.99 6.79
CA ALA A 284 4.39 12.58 7.95
C ALA A 284 2.88 12.75 7.71
N VAL A 285 2.45 13.87 7.12
CA VAL A 285 1.03 14.13 6.83
C VAL A 285 0.49 13.16 5.77
N TYR A 286 1.19 13.01 4.64
CA TYR A 286 0.76 12.13 3.55
C TYR A 286 0.57 10.70 4.04
N ASN A 287 1.61 10.12 4.65
CA ASN A 287 1.61 8.72 5.07
C ASN A 287 0.63 8.47 6.23
N LYS A 288 0.49 9.42 7.17
CA LYS A 288 -0.51 9.34 8.25
C LYS A 288 -1.95 9.38 7.72
N ASN A 289 -2.24 10.29 6.80
CA ASN A 289 -3.59 10.42 6.25
C ASN A 289 -3.95 9.22 5.37
N LEU A 290 -3.00 8.74 4.55
CA LEU A 290 -3.17 7.50 3.78
C LEU A 290 -3.49 6.32 4.71
N LEU A 291 -2.67 6.11 5.75
CA LEU A 291 -2.92 5.07 6.75
C LEU A 291 -4.32 5.20 7.35
N LYS A 292 -4.71 6.39 7.80
CA LYS A 292 -6.04 6.62 8.40
C LYS A 292 -7.18 6.22 7.46
N ARG A 293 -7.08 6.54 6.17
CA ARG A 293 -8.08 6.13 5.17
C ARG A 293 -8.11 4.61 4.97
N GLN A 294 -6.94 3.99 4.91
CA GLN A 294 -6.82 2.53 4.78
C GLN A 294 -7.34 1.78 6.02
N LEU A 295 -7.17 2.32 7.23
CA LEU A 295 -7.78 1.79 8.45
C LEU A 295 -9.32 1.81 8.42
N HIS A 296 -9.92 2.73 7.66
CA HIS A 296 -11.36 2.78 7.46
C HIS A 296 -11.84 1.95 6.26
N GLY A 297 -10.94 1.21 5.59
CA GLY A 297 -11.27 0.41 4.42
C GLY A 297 -11.80 1.25 3.25
N GLU A 298 -11.33 2.49 3.13
CA GLU A 298 -11.86 3.44 2.15
C GLU A 298 -11.53 3.02 0.70
N GLY A 299 -12.54 3.09 -0.16
CA GLY A 299 -12.41 2.93 -1.60
C GLY A 299 -12.32 4.27 -2.33
N THR A 300 -12.23 4.23 -3.66
CA THR A 300 -12.27 5.45 -4.48
C THR A 300 -13.69 5.95 -4.70
N PRO A 301 -13.91 7.21 -5.13
CA PRO A 301 -15.24 7.69 -5.49
C PRO A 301 -15.99 6.84 -6.53
N LEU A 302 -15.30 6.26 -7.52
CA LEU A 302 -15.91 5.35 -8.50
C LEU A 302 -16.24 3.98 -7.90
N ARG A 303 -15.45 3.49 -6.93
CA ARG A 303 -15.63 2.18 -6.28
C ARG A 303 -15.67 2.31 -4.75
N PRO A 304 -16.68 3.00 -4.18
CA PRO A 304 -16.68 3.36 -2.75
C PRO A 304 -16.88 2.16 -1.81
N ASN A 305 -17.44 1.06 -2.32
CA ASN A 305 -17.72 -0.16 -1.56
C ASN A 305 -16.60 -1.20 -1.68
N MET A 306 -15.47 -0.85 -2.28
CA MET A 306 -14.32 -1.73 -2.46
C MET A 306 -13.10 -1.04 -1.88
N SER A 307 -12.60 -1.54 -0.75
CA SER A 307 -11.39 -1.02 -0.13
C SER A 307 -10.23 -1.07 -1.13
N LEU A 308 -9.47 0.01 -1.21
CA LEU A 308 -8.32 0.09 -2.12
C LEU A 308 -7.12 -0.60 -1.49
N ASP A 309 -6.62 -1.67 -2.08
CA ASP A 309 -5.35 -2.27 -1.66
C ASP A 309 -4.19 -1.33 -2.00
N VAL A 310 -3.37 -0.99 -1.00
CA VAL A 310 -2.24 -0.06 -1.11
C VAL A 310 -1.00 -0.63 -0.43
N TYR A 311 0.14 -0.56 -1.12
CA TYR A 311 1.46 -0.77 -0.55
C TYR A 311 2.19 0.57 -0.41
N LEU A 312 2.43 0.98 0.84
CA LEU A 312 3.16 2.21 1.13
C LEU A 312 4.64 2.06 0.74
N PHE A 313 5.22 3.05 0.08
CA PHE A 313 6.62 3.12 -0.26
C PHE A 313 7.33 4.15 0.63
N ALA A 314 8.24 3.77 1.53
CA ALA A 314 8.70 2.40 1.84
C ALA A 314 8.96 2.22 3.35
N LEU A 315 9.33 1.00 3.76
CA LEU A 315 9.61 0.68 5.16
C LEU A 315 10.84 1.43 5.69
N PHE A 316 11.95 1.41 4.94
CA PHE A 316 13.21 2.03 5.35
C PHE A 316 13.68 3.10 4.37
N ASN A 317 14.51 4.03 4.85
CA ASN A 317 15.38 4.81 3.99
C ASN A 317 16.45 3.89 3.41
N GLU A 318 16.64 3.95 2.10
CA GLU A 318 17.52 3.07 1.32
C GLU A 318 18.68 3.91 0.77
N ASP A 319 19.81 3.89 1.45
CA ASP A 319 20.92 4.82 1.23
C ASP A 319 21.69 4.62 -0.08
N LEU A 320 21.60 3.43 -0.67
CA LEU A 320 22.23 3.09 -1.94
C LEU A 320 21.31 3.33 -3.15
N LYS A 321 20.08 3.84 -2.97
CA LYS A 321 19.22 4.16 -4.12
C LYS A 321 19.86 5.25 -5.00
N PRO A 322 19.96 5.00 -6.32
CA PRO A 322 20.48 6.00 -7.26
C PRO A 322 19.49 7.15 -7.45
N GLY A 323 19.90 8.21 -8.15
CA GLY A 323 19.03 9.33 -8.47
C GLY A 323 19.02 10.45 -7.41
N PRO A 324 17.96 11.28 -7.39
CA PRO A 324 17.90 12.48 -6.56
C PRO A 324 17.84 12.14 -5.06
N THR A 325 18.03 13.16 -4.20
CA THR A 325 18.04 12.96 -2.74
C THR A 325 16.75 12.34 -2.21
N SER A 326 15.60 12.62 -2.81
CA SER A 326 14.33 12.00 -2.42
C SER A 326 14.34 10.48 -2.41
N GLU A 327 15.02 9.85 -3.37
CA GLU A 327 15.03 8.39 -3.53
C GLU A 327 15.56 7.68 -2.27
N ARG A 328 16.46 8.32 -1.52
CA ARG A 328 17.05 7.79 -0.28
C ARG A 328 16.25 8.13 0.98
N ASN A 329 15.09 8.79 0.84
CA ASN A 329 14.37 9.44 1.94
C ASN A 329 12.85 9.17 1.95
N TYR A 330 12.39 8.01 1.45
CA TYR A 330 10.98 7.59 1.47
C TYR A 330 10.57 6.77 2.71
N GLY A 331 11.53 6.32 3.51
CA GLY A 331 11.32 5.39 4.61
C GLY A 331 10.49 5.95 5.76
N LEU A 332 9.53 5.16 6.24
CA LEU A 332 8.91 5.40 7.55
C LEU A 332 9.92 5.24 8.69
N TYR A 333 10.92 4.37 8.50
CA TYR A 333 11.98 4.08 9.45
C TYR A 333 13.36 4.39 8.86
N GLN A 334 14.27 4.73 9.75
CA GLN A 334 15.70 4.71 9.49
C GLN A 334 16.23 3.27 9.61
N PRO A 335 17.41 2.98 9.06
CA PRO A 335 18.01 1.63 9.14
C PRO A 335 18.26 1.14 10.58
N ASP A 336 18.34 2.04 11.56
CA ASP A 336 18.50 1.73 12.99
C ASP A 336 17.16 1.42 13.71
N GLU A 337 16.07 1.23 12.95
CA GLU A 337 14.71 0.96 13.44
C GLU A 337 14.04 2.15 14.16
N ASN A 338 14.66 3.34 14.18
CA ASN A 338 13.98 4.56 14.64
C ASN A 338 13.02 5.08 13.55
N MET A 339 11.87 5.62 13.96
CA MET A 339 10.95 6.26 13.02
C MET A 339 11.58 7.53 12.42
N THR A 340 11.53 7.68 11.09
CA THR A 340 11.87 8.95 10.41
C THR A 340 10.89 10.06 10.84
N TYR A 341 9.62 9.68 11.00
CA TYR A 341 8.53 10.50 11.52
C TYR A 341 7.38 9.60 11.98
N ASN A 342 6.58 10.06 12.94
CA ASN A 342 5.49 9.27 13.51
C ASN A 342 4.20 9.40 12.66
N VAL A 343 3.75 8.30 12.08
CA VAL A 343 2.51 8.21 11.29
C VAL A 343 1.31 7.67 12.08
N GLY A 344 1.47 7.36 13.36
CA GLY A 344 0.40 6.83 14.22
C GLY A 344 0.20 5.31 14.14
N LEU A 345 1.13 4.58 13.51
CA LEU A 345 1.20 3.11 13.64
C LEU A 345 1.66 2.79 15.07
N LEU A 346 0.74 2.31 15.91
CA LEU A 346 1.08 1.89 17.27
C LEU A 346 1.88 0.59 17.21
N SER A 347 3.10 0.60 17.75
CA SER A 347 3.81 -0.64 18.06
C SER A 347 3.08 -1.33 19.20
N SER A 348 2.65 -2.58 19.01
CA SER A 348 2.14 -3.41 20.10
C SER A 348 3.31 -3.90 20.98
N SER A 349 4.03 -2.97 21.62
CA SER A 349 4.94 -3.25 22.71
C SER A 349 4.25 -2.88 24.01
N SER A 350 4.11 -3.90 24.85
CA SER A 350 3.57 -3.87 26.21
C SER A 350 3.83 -2.56 26.95
N THR A 351 2.74 -1.89 27.32
CA THR A 351 2.73 -0.84 28.33
C THR A 351 3.26 -1.45 29.64
N SER A 352 4.56 -1.29 29.93
CA SER A 352 4.99 -1.29 31.32
C SER A 352 4.48 0.02 31.92
N SER A 353 3.40 -0.13 32.69
CA SER A 353 2.83 0.91 33.52
C SER A 353 3.92 1.58 34.36
N GLN A 354 4.35 2.79 33.97
CA GLN A 354 4.88 3.73 34.95
C GLN A 354 3.68 4.38 35.63
N SER A 355 3.35 3.85 36.80
CA SER A 355 2.48 4.48 37.76
C SER A 355 3.06 5.85 38.15
N SER A 356 2.53 6.93 37.58
CA SER A 356 2.68 8.25 38.18
C SER A 356 1.74 8.33 39.38
N THR A 357 2.31 8.22 40.57
CA THR A 357 1.65 8.49 41.84
C THR A 357 1.15 9.93 41.84
N SER A 358 -0.14 10.10 41.57
CA SER A 358 -0.85 11.36 41.78
C SER A 358 -1.20 11.45 43.26
N THR A 359 -0.55 12.35 43.99
CA THR A 359 -0.90 12.67 45.37
C THR A 359 -2.28 13.33 45.41
N ASN A 360 -3.27 12.56 45.85
CA ASN A 360 -4.61 13.05 46.20
C ASN A 360 -4.50 14.08 47.34
N SER A 361 -4.82 15.33 47.04
CA SER A 361 -5.18 16.33 48.05
C SER A 361 -6.69 16.53 47.98
N PHE A 362 -7.43 15.76 48.76
CA PHE A 362 -8.81 16.07 49.11
C PHE A 362 -8.80 17.28 50.06
N MET A 363 -9.50 18.36 49.72
CA MET A 363 -9.99 19.29 50.74
C MET A 363 -11.46 19.63 50.51
N SER A 364 -12.21 19.38 51.58
CA SER A 364 -13.65 19.42 51.72
C SER A 364 -14.25 20.80 51.53
N ILE A 365 -15.43 20.78 50.91
CA ILE A 365 -16.41 21.85 50.94
C ILE A 365 -16.97 21.94 52.36
N THR A 366 -16.81 23.09 53.03
CA THR A 366 -17.65 23.46 54.17
C THR A 366 -18.17 24.87 53.97
N SER A 367 -19.48 25.01 54.22
CA SER A 367 -20.24 26.24 54.10
C SER A 367 -20.01 27.17 55.28
N SER A 368 -20.03 28.47 55.03
CA SER A 368 -20.65 29.43 55.95
C SER A 368 -20.96 30.74 55.22
N ALA A 369 -22.22 31.14 55.30
CA ALA A 369 -22.76 32.39 54.80
C ALA A 369 -22.26 33.60 55.60
N SER A 370 -22.14 34.75 54.95
CA SER A 370 -22.49 36.06 55.54
C SER A 370 -22.71 37.10 54.44
N THR A 371 -23.85 37.76 54.58
CA THR A 371 -24.47 38.82 53.79
C THR A 371 -23.66 40.13 53.79
N VAL A 372 -23.50 40.79 52.65
CA VAL A 372 -23.56 42.27 52.53
C VAL A 372 -24.05 42.64 51.12
N CYS A 373 -25.17 43.36 51.06
CA CYS A 373 -25.62 44.12 49.89
C CYS A 373 -24.83 45.42 49.76
N THR A 374 -24.47 45.83 48.54
CA THR A 374 -24.63 47.23 48.10
C THR A 374 -24.74 47.34 46.58
N ASN A 375 -25.71 48.16 46.19
CA ASN A 375 -26.03 48.68 44.86
C ASN A 375 -24.88 49.46 44.21
N THR A 376 -24.99 49.55 42.87
CA THR A 376 -24.82 50.67 41.90
C THR A 376 -23.99 50.16 40.73
N GLY A 377 -24.39 50.23 39.46
CA GLY A 377 -25.31 51.15 38.78
C GLY A 377 -24.60 51.60 37.49
N PHE A 378 -25.33 51.49 36.37
CA PHE A 378 -24.96 51.70 34.95
C PHE A 378 -24.39 50.50 34.20
#